data_AF-A0A352UGB8-F1
#
_entry.id   AF-A0A352UGB8-F1
#
_cell.length_a   1.000
_cell.length_b   1.000
_cell.length_c   1.000
_cell.angle_alpha   90.00
_cell.angle_beta   90.00
_cell.angle_gamma   90.00
#
_symmetry.space_group_name_H-M   'P 1'
#
loop_
_entity.id
_entity.type
_entity.pdbx_description
1 polymer ?
#
loop_
_entity_poly.entity_id
_entity_poly.type
_entity_poly.pdbx_seq_one_letter_code
_entity_poly.pdbx_strand_id
1 'polypeptide(L)'
;MTLRAGIFGYPLGHSISPAFQQAAFDHLGIDAIYEAWETPPEKLGHAVASLQSGDFMGANVTVPHKQAVQQHLDTIEPLAASIGAVNTIVRDDSQLVGHNTDAYGFIQSLKREAKFEP
;
A
#
# COMPACT_ATOMS: atom_id res chain seq x y z
N MET A 1 11.84 -2.12 -18.52
CA MET A 1 12.12 -1.13 -17.46
C MET A 1 11.62 -1.76 -16.19
N THR A 2 12.46 -1.89 -15.17
CA THR A 2 12.07 -2.48 -13.89
C THR A 2 11.07 -1.56 -13.19
N LEU A 3 9.95 -2.12 -12.76
CA LEU A 3 8.89 -1.40 -12.06
C LEU A 3 9.24 -1.21 -10.57
N ARG A 4 8.54 -0.30 -9.90
CA ARG A 4 8.74 0.00 -8.49
C ARG A 4 7.44 -0.06 -7.71
N ALA A 5 7.50 -0.70 -6.55
CA ALA A 5 6.48 -0.64 -5.53
C ALA A 5 7.16 -0.34 -4.19
N GLY A 6 6.39 0.00 -3.18
CA GLY A 6 6.99 0.23 -1.88
C GLY A 6 5.98 0.48 -0.80
N ILE A 7 6.46 0.95 0.35
CA ILE A 7 5.63 1.29 1.49
C ILE A 7 5.96 2.68 2.02
N PHE A 8 4.94 3.52 2.21
CA PHE A 8 5.04 4.79 2.92
C PHE A 8 4.72 4.61 4.40
N GLY A 9 5.50 5.23 5.28
CA GLY A 9 5.23 5.30 6.71
C GLY A 9 6.30 6.11 7.45
N TYR A 10 6.07 6.38 8.73
CA TYR A 10 7.03 7.11 9.57
C TYR A 10 6.85 6.87 11.08
N PRO A 11 7.87 6.39 11.81
CA PRO A 11 9.11 5.81 11.30
C PRO A 11 8.83 4.49 10.56
N LEU A 12 9.72 4.08 9.65
CA LEU A 12 9.51 2.92 8.78
C LEU A 12 10.55 1.80 8.94
N GLY A 13 11.59 2.00 9.75
CA GLY A 13 12.72 1.08 9.89
C GLY A 13 12.40 -0.36 10.38
N HIS A 14 11.18 -0.62 10.87
CA HIS A 14 10.74 -1.95 11.32
C HIS A 14 9.79 -2.66 10.35
N SER A 15 9.55 -2.10 9.16
CA SER A 15 8.67 -2.72 8.18
C SER A 15 9.30 -4.00 7.61
N ILE A 16 8.61 -5.12 7.74
CA ILE A 16 8.99 -6.38 7.08
C ILE A 16 8.47 -6.47 5.64
N SER A 17 7.62 -5.53 5.21
CA SER A 17 7.01 -5.54 3.87
C SER A 17 8.02 -5.63 2.73
N PRO A 18 9.15 -4.88 2.73
CA PRO A 18 10.13 -5.01 1.67
C PRO A 18 10.69 -6.42 1.52
N ALA A 19 10.98 -7.10 2.65
CA ALA A 19 11.56 -8.43 2.61
C ALA A 19 10.59 -9.47 2.01
N PHE A 20 9.34 -9.51 2.46
CA PHE A 20 8.41 -10.53 1.98
C PHE A 20 7.81 -10.20 0.61
N GLN A 21 7.63 -8.91 0.27
CA GLN A 21 7.09 -8.51 -1.04
C GLN A 21 8.13 -8.69 -2.13
N GLN A 22 9.41 -8.34 -1.87
CA GLN A 22 10.47 -8.61 -2.85
C GLN A 22 10.61 -10.10 -3.11
N ALA A 23 10.59 -10.94 -2.06
CA ALA A 23 10.63 -12.39 -2.22
C ALA A 23 9.46 -12.92 -3.07
N ALA A 24 8.28 -12.33 -2.95
CA ALA A 24 7.12 -12.68 -3.79
C ALA A 24 7.33 -12.27 -5.26
N PHE A 25 7.85 -11.06 -5.52
CA PHE A 25 8.19 -10.62 -6.88
C PHE A 25 9.24 -11.53 -7.52
N ASP A 26 10.32 -11.82 -6.80
CA ASP A 26 11.40 -12.69 -7.25
C ASP A 26 10.88 -14.10 -7.59
N HIS A 27 10.05 -14.66 -6.70
CA HIS A 27 9.48 -16.00 -6.90
C HIS A 27 8.54 -16.07 -8.12
N LEU A 28 7.78 -15.01 -8.38
CA LEU A 28 6.83 -14.93 -9.49
C LEU A 28 7.47 -14.43 -10.81
N GLY A 29 8.76 -14.06 -10.79
CA GLY A 29 9.46 -13.52 -11.96
C GLY A 29 8.94 -12.14 -12.39
N ILE A 30 8.42 -11.35 -11.45
CA ILE A 30 7.94 -9.98 -11.71
C ILE A 30 9.16 -9.05 -11.68
N ASP A 31 9.45 -8.36 -12.80
CA ASP A 31 10.53 -7.37 -12.92
C ASP A 31 10.18 -6.08 -12.17
N ALA A 32 10.20 -6.14 -10.83
CA ALA A 32 9.90 -5.04 -9.94
C ALA A 32 10.77 -5.05 -8.67
N ILE A 33 11.01 -3.86 -8.11
CA ILE A 33 11.68 -3.67 -6.83
C ILE A 33 10.66 -3.16 -5.80
N TYR A 34 10.67 -3.75 -4.60
CA TYR A 34 9.88 -3.28 -3.47
C TYR A 34 10.76 -2.53 -2.44
N GLU A 35 10.43 -1.28 -2.16
CA GLU A 35 11.24 -0.38 -1.31
C GLU A 35 10.51 0.09 -0.05
N ALA A 36 11.28 0.52 0.96
CA ALA A 36 10.76 1.28 2.10
C ALA A 36 11.00 2.77 1.88
N TRP A 37 9.93 3.55 1.81
CA TRP A 37 10.00 5.00 1.63
C TRP A 37 9.58 5.69 2.92
N GLU A 38 10.56 5.90 3.81
CA GLU A 38 10.34 6.61 5.07
C GLU A 38 9.91 8.06 4.77
N THR A 39 8.67 8.38 5.12
CA THR A 39 7.98 9.57 4.63
C THR A 39 7.40 10.34 5.81
N PRO A 40 8.04 11.42 6.29
CA PRO A 40 7.45 12.29 7.29
C PRO A 40 6.06 12.82 6.86
N PRO A 41 5.10 13.06 7.78
CA PRO A 41 3.74 13.50 7.43
C PRO A 41 3.68 14.71 6.50
N GLU A 42 4.56 15.69 6.68
CA GLU A 42 4.65 16.90 5.85
C GLU A 42 5.09 16.64 4.41
N LYS A 43 5.64 15.47 4.11
CA LYS A 43 6.08 15.06 2.78
C LYS A 43 5.12 14.10 2.08
N LEU A 44 4.05 13.65 2.75
CA LEU A 44 3.15 12.62 2.25
C LEU A 44 2.58 12.96 0.87
N GLY A 45 2.05 14.18 0.69
CA GLY A 45 1.46 14.59 -0.59
C GLY A 45 2.46 14.55 -1.76
N HIS A 46 3.71 15.01 -1.54
CA HIS A 46 4.74 14.95 -2.56
C HIS A 46 5.16 13.50 -2.87
N ALA A 47 5.29 12.66 -1.84
CA ALA A 47 5.63 11.26 -2.00
C ALA A 47 4.55 10.50 -2.80
N VAL A 48 3.27 10.72 -2.50
CA VAL A 48 2.15 10.10 -3.22
C VAL A 48 2.08 10.60 -4.66
N ALA A 49 2.30 11.89 -4.91
CA ALA A 49 2.31 12.43 -6.26
C ALA A 49 3.39 11.80 -7.16
N SER A 50 4.51 11.35 -6.59
CA SER A 50 5.57 10.66 -7.36
C SER A 50 5.09 9.35 -8.01
N LEU A 51 4.06 8.71 -7.46
CA LEU A 51 3.48 7.47 -7.99
C LEU A 51 2.79 7.66 -9.35
N GLN A 52 2.54 8.89 -9.80
CA GLN A 52 1.97 9.14 -11.12
C GLN A 52 2.92 8.75 -12.26
N SER A 53 4.23 8.70 -11.99
CA SER A 53 5.24 8.27 -12.95
C SER A 53 5.02 6.81 -13.37
N GLY A 54 5.27 6.50 -14.65
CA GLY A 54 4.98 5.21 -15.27
C GLY A 54 5.86 4.05 -14.82
N ASP A 55 6.88 4.32 -14.00
CA ASP A 55 7.76 3.32 -13.38
C ASP A 55 7.21 2.77 -12.06
N PHE A 56 6.10 3.30 -11.52
CA PHE A 56 5.50 2.82 -10.29
C PHE A 56 4.27 1.92 -10.52
N MET A 57 4.13 0.88 -9.70
CA MET A 57 2.93 0.04 -9.63
C MET A 57 1.92 0.55 -8.60
N GLY A 58 2.40 1.32 -7.61
CA GLY A 58 1.64 1.75 -6.45
C GLY A 58 2.47 1.65 -5.17
N ALA A 59 1.79 1.68 -4.03
CA ALA A 59 2.43 1.64 -2.72
C ALA A 59 1.52 1.05 -1.65
N ASN A 60 2.07 0.37 -0.66
CA ASN A 60 1.42 0.23 0.63
C ASN A 60 1.57 1.51 1.46
N VAL A 61 0.66 1.69 2.41
CA VAL A 61 0.64 2.82 3.33
C VAL A 61 0.48 2.28 4.74
N THR A 62 1.34 2.69 5.65
CA THR A 62 1.25 2.35 7.07
C THR A 62 1.22 3.60 7.94
N VAL A 63 1.23 3.41 9.26
CA VAL A 63 1.21 4.49 10.24
C VAL A 63 2.30 5.54 9.93
N PRO A 64 1.98 6.85 10.07
CA PRO A 64 0.71 7.44 10.51
C PRO A 64 -0.23 7.80 9.34
N HIS A 65 0.06 7.35 8.11
CA HIS A 65 -0.48 7.96 6.89
C HIS A 65 -1.81 7.40 6.41
N LYS A 66 -2.27 6.27 6.97
CA LYS A 66 -3.43 5.54 6.42
C LYS A 66 -4.69 6.41 6.28
N GLN A 67 -4.89 7.39 7.16
CA GLN A 67 -6.03 8.32 7.05
C GLN A 67 -5.71 9.51 6.13
N ALA A 68 -4.55 10.15 6.31
CA ALA A 68 -4.16 11.37 5.60
C ALA A 68 -3.98 11.15 4.09
N VAL A 69 -3.54 9.96 3.68
CA VAL A 69 -3.24 9.64 2.27
C VAL A 69 -4.45 9.80 1.36
N GLN A 70 -5.67 9.65 1.90
CA GLN A 70 -6.93 9.76 1.15
C GLN A 70 -7.07 11.11 0.43
N GLN A 71 -6.47 12.19 0.95
CA GLN A 71 -6.51 13.52 0.33
C GLN A 71 -5.65 13.65 -0.93
N HIS A 72 -4.87 12.62 -1.26
CA HIS A 72 -3.90 12.61 -2.35
C HIS A 72 -4.21 11.56 -3.42
N LEU A 73 -5.40 10.94 -3.36
CA LEU A 73 -5.83 9.88 -4.29
C LEU A 73 -6.95 10.37 -5.20
N ASP A 74 -7.00 9.84 -6.41
CA ASP A 74 -8.04 10.16 -7.39
C ASP A 74 -9.36 9.47 -7.05
N THR A 75 -9.27 8.23 -6.53
CA THR A 75 -10.45 7.43 -6.15
C THR A 75 -10.12 6.57 -4.94
N ILE A 76 -11.14 6.28 -4.13
CA ILE A 76 -11.05 5.38 -2.98
C ILE A 76 -12.15 4.34 -3.12
N GLU A 77 -11.79 3.07 -2.99
CA GLU A 77 -12.73 1.95 -3.03
C GLU A 77 -13.76 2.07 -1.88
N PRO A 78 -15.05 1.73 -2.09
CA PRO A 78 -16.09 1.88 -1.06
C PRO A 78 -15.76 1.32 0.33
N LEU A 79 -15.12 0.14 0.41
CA LEU A 79 -14.74 -0.43 1.70
C LEU A 79 -13.69 0.44 2.41
N ALA A 80 -12.64 0.84 1.71
CA ALA A 80 -11.60 1.71 2.26
C ALA A 80 -12.15 3.06 2.70
N ALA A 81 -13.07 3.65 1.92
CA ALA A 81 -13.78 4.88 2.26
C ALA A 81 -14.63 4.72 3.53
N SER A 82 -15.35 3.60 3.68
CA SER A 82 -16.16 3.33 4.89
C SER A 82 -15.32 3.13 6.15
N ILE A 83 -14.13 2.55 6.02
CA ILE A 83 -13.17 2.39 7.11
C ILE A 83 -12.50 3.73 7.45
N GLY A 84 -12.39 4.63 6.46
CA GLY A 84 -11.69 5.90 6.59
C GLY A 84 -10.17 5.75 6.64
N ALA A 85 -9.64 4.66 6.07
CA ALA A 85 -8.21 4.37 6.03
C ALA A 85 -7.82 3.57 4.77
N VAL A 86 -6.74 3.97 4.12
CA VAL A 86 -6.13 3.30 2.96
C VAL A 86 -4.78 2.72 3.39
N ASN A 87 -4.56 1.43 3.10
CA ASN A 87 -3.27 0.76 3.33
C ASN A 87 -2.58 0.34 2.02
N THR A 88 -3.25 0.51 0.88
CA THR A 88 -2.78 0.09 -0.44
C THR A 88 -3.24 1.11 -1.48
N ILE A 89 -2.30 1.62 -2.27
CA ILE A 89 -2.51 2.49 -3.43
C ILE A 89 -2.14 1.67 -4.65
N VAL A 90 -3.03 1.60 -5.62
CA VAL A 90 -2.76 1.01 -6.94
C VAL A 90 -2.69 2.14 -7.95
N ARG A 91 -1.66 2.12 -8.80
CA ARG A 91 -1.59 3.00 -9.97
C ARG A 91 -2.32 2.30 -11.13
N ASP A 92 -3.52 2.76 -11.42
CA ASP A 92 -4.32 2.30 -12.56
C ASP A 92 -4.21 3.33 -13.69
N ASP A 93 -3.38 3.03 -14.69
CA ASP A 93 -2.95 3.97 -15.72
C ASP A 93 -2.41 5.30 -15.13
N SER A 94 -3.19 6.38 -15.17
CA SER A 94 -2.81 7.68 -14.62
C SER A 94 -3.48 8.00 -13.28
N GLN A 95 -4.29 7.08 -12.75
CA GLN A 95 -5.07 7.28 -11.52
C GLN A 95 -4.47 6.52 -10.35
N LEU A 96 -4.53 7.14 -9.18
CA LEU A 96 -4.16 6.55 -7.89
C LEU A 96 -5.43 6.12 -7.16
N VAL A 97 -5.61 4.81 -7.01
CA VAL A 97 -6.80 4.20 -6.39
C VAL A 97 -6.44 3.65 -5.01
N GLY A 98 -7.18 4.08 -3.99
CA GLY A 98 -7.00 3.68 -2.60
C GLY A 98 -7.84 2.46 -2.20
N HIS A 99 -7.19 1.49 -1.58
CA HIS A 99 -7.78 0.25 -1.06
C HIS A 99 -7.44 0.01 0.41
N ASN A 100 -8.22 -0.85 1.05
CA ASN A 100 -7.94 -1.36 2.39
C ASN A 100 -7.98 -2.89 2.39
N THR A 101 -6.82 -3.52 2.49
CA THR A 101 -6.68 -4.99 2.49
C THR A 101 -6.65 -5.58 3.91
N ASP A 102 -6.49 -4.77 4.95
CA ASP A 102 -6.43 -5.22 6.34
C ASP A 102 -7.75 -5.86 6.78
N ALA A 103 -8.89 -5.27 6.41
CA ALA A 103 -10.20 -5.80 6.78
C ALA A 103 -10.44 -7.20 6.19
N TYR A 104 -10.17 -7.38 4.90
CA TYR A 104 -10.26 -8.68 4.26
C TYR A 104 -9.27 -9.68 4.88
N GLY A 105 -8.00 -9.27 5.06
CA GLY A 105 -6.97 -10.11 5.65
C GLY A 105 -7.33 -10.60 7.05
N PHE A 106 -7.91 -9.72 7.89
CA PHE A 106 -8.36 -10.07 9.23
C PHE A 106 -9.49 -11.10 9.22
N ILE A 107 -10.52 -10.90 8.38
CA ILE A 107 -11.64 -11.84 8.24
C ILE A 107 -11.14 -13.21 7.75
N GLN A 108 -10.24 -13.25 6.77
CA GLN A 108 -9.66 -14.51 6.28
C GLN A 108 -8.89 -15.25 7.38
N SER A 109 -8.12 -14.53 8.20
CA SER A 109 -7.40 -15.11 9.32
C SER A 109 -8.33 -15.69 10.38
N LEU A 110 -9.44 -15.02 10.71
CA LEU A 110 -10.45 -15.56 11.64
C LEU A 110 -11.07 -16.87 11.11
N LYS A 111 -11.39 -16.92 9.83
CA LYS A 111 -11.96 -18.12 9.20
C LYS A 111 -10.99 -19.30 9.21
N ARG A 112 -9.73 -19.06 8.85
CA ARG A 112 -8.73 -20.13 8.64
C ARG A 112 -8.09 -20.59 9.95
N GLU A 113 -7.69 -19.65 10.80
CA GLU A 113 -6.92 -19.94 12.01
C GLU A 113 -7.83 -20.14 13.23
N ALA A 114 -8.85 -19.28 13.39
CA ALA A 114 -9.77 -19.33 14.53
C ALA A 114 -11.03 -20.18 14.27
N LYS A 115 -11.22 -20.65 13.02
CA LYS A 115 -12.43 -21.38 12.58
C LYS A 115 -13.74 -20.63 12.91
N PHE A 116 -13.70 -19.30 12.80
CA PHE A 116 -14.80 -18.40 13.14
C PHE A 116 -15.26 -17.62 11.92
N GLU A 117 -16.57 -17.59 11.67
CA GLU A 117 -17.21 -16.81 10.61
C GLU A 117 -18.01 -15.64 11.22
N PRO A 118 -17.46 -14.40 11.19
CA PRO A 118 -18.15 -13.20 11.66
C PRO A 118 -19.24 -12.69 10.71
#